data_AF-A0A9P4Q1A3-F1
#
_entry.id   AF-A0A9P4Q1A3-F1
#
_cell.length_a   1.000
_cell.length_b   1.000
_cell.length_c   1.000
_cell.angle_alpha   90.00
_cell.angle_beta   90.00
_cell.angle_gamma   90.00
#
_symmetry.space_group_name_H-M   'P 1'
#
loop_
_entity.id
_entity.type
_entity.pdbx_description
1 polymer ?
#
loop_
_entity_poly.entity_id
_entity_poly.type
_entity_poly.pdbx_seq_one_letter_code
_entity_poly.pdbx_strand_id
1 'polypeptide(L)'
;MFFEIDVETKEVLFEWRALDWLSLDESRMGWDAGGKADQHAPWDWFHINSVQLVGDNYLVNARHHWAMYLIDGKDGHIIWKFDGVNGGDFGSIPSGAEFRWQHHARAHNVSEQGMAISLFNNKVAGEENKHTQTEGLMFYLPLPANPAHPPTLLRRLTDPSEPLFAGTQGSYTANLGNGNQFMGYGSLPIAREYGPASEGNDLRWQAQFGAVKSVQSYRVFKDTWHATPALWDPNLAVEKARSDSWSEHGKVHCYVSWNGATEVEDWAVYAGQSDTGLQKVGVAKKMGFETKFELDGYKCVQVEAIQGGKAIRKSNVACV
;
A
#
# COMPACT_ATOMS: atom_id res chain seq x y z
N MET A 1 -17.23 14.16 -6.68
CA MET A 1 -16.42 15.13 -7.44
C MET A 1 -14.96 14.80 -7.21
N PHE A 2 -14.11 14.99 -8.21
CA PHE A 2 -12.65 14.95 -8.05
C PHE A 2 -12.00 16.06 -8.88
N PHE A 3 -10.73 16.32 -8.61
CA PHE A 3 -9.92 17.32 -9.29
C PHE A 3 -8.58 16.72 -9.71
N GLU A 4 -8.06 17.18 -10.84
CA GLU A 4 -6.63 17.17 -11.12
C GLU A 4 -6.07 18.55 -10.79
N ILE A 5 -4.96 18.57 -10.03
CA ILE A 5 -4.38 19.79 -9.50
C ILE A 5 -2.88 19.76 -9.74
N ASP A 6 -2.34 20.85 -10.27
CA ASP A 6 -0.90 21.08 -10.29
C ASP A 6 -0.41 21.36 -8.86
N VAL A 7 0.49 20.51 -8.34
CA VAL A 7 0.88 20.54 -6.92
C VAL A 7 1.67 21.79 -6.56
N GLU A 8 2.44 22.36 -7.49
CA GLU A 8 3.30 23.53 -7.25
C GLU A 8 2.48 24.81 -7.23
N THR A 9 1.68 25.02 -8.27
CA THR A 9 0.88 26.24 -8.51
C THR A 9 -0.47 26.21 -7.81
N LYS A 10 -0.99 25.02 -7.48
CA LYS A 10 -2.34 24.75 -6.97
C LYS A 10 -3.46 25.04 -7.97
N GLU A 11 -3.12 25.14 -9.26
CA GLU A 11 -4.11 25.31 -10.32
C GLU A 11 -4.92 24.04 -10.53
N VAL A 12 -6.24 24.19 -10.69
CA VAL A 12 -7.14 23.09 -11.07
C VAL A 12 -7.04 22.89 -12.58
N LEU A 13 -6.48 21.76 -12.99
CA LEU A 13 -6.32 21.39 -14.40
C LEU A 13 -7.57 20.73 -14.96
N PHE A 14 -8.28 19.98 -14.11
CA PHE A 14 -9.50 19.28 -14.48
C PHE A 14 -10.43 19.16 -13.27
N GLU A 15 -11.73 19.28 -13.49
CA GLU A 15 -12.76 19.09 -12.48
C GLU A 15 -13.87 18.21 -13.07
N TRP A 16 -14.31 17.21 -12.29
CA TRP A 16 -15.44 16.38 -12.67
C TRP A 16 -16.42 16.18 -11.52
N ARG A 17 -17.70 16.42 -11.80
CA ARG A 17 -18.81 16.28 -10.86
C ARG A 17 -19.77 15.20 -11.37
N ALA A 18 -20.00 14.17 -10.56
CA ALA A 18 -20.94 13.09 -10.92
C ALA A 18 -22.36 13.60 -11.23
N LEU A 19 -22.79 14.67 -10.56
CA LEU A 19 -24.12 15.28 -10.77
C LEU A 19 -24.33 15.87 -12.16
N ASP A 20 -23.25 16.16 -12.90
CA ASP A 20 -23.36 16.71 -14.25
C ASP A 20 -23.66 15.59 -15.28
N TRP A 21 -23.47 14.32 -14.91
CA TRP A 21 -23.49 13.18 -15.83
C TRP A 21 -24.43 12.04 -15.42
N LEU A 22 -24.73 11.90 -14.14
CA LEU A 22 -25.45 10.76 -13.58
C LEU A 22 -26.60 11.21 -12.70
N SER A 23 -27.67 10.43 -12.71
CA SER A 23 -28.84 10.71 -11.89
C SER A 23 -28.71 10.11 -10.49
N LEU A 24 -29.32 10.77 -9.50
CA LEU A 24 -29.26 10.36 -8.10
C LEU A 24 -29.89 8.97 -7.84
N ASP A 25 -30.90 8.59 -8.63
CA ASP A 25 -31.60 7.31 -8.52
C ASP A 25 -30.76 6.10 -8.99
N GLU A 26 -29.59 6.34 -9.59
CA GLU A 26 -28.62 5.27 -9.88
C GLU A 26 -27.90 4.75 -8.62
N SER A 27 -27.98 5.48 -7.51
CA SER A 27 -27.39 5.04 -6.24
C SER A 27 -28.05 3.76 -5.72
N ARG A 28 -27.21 2.79 -5.34
CA ARG A 28 -27.57 1.57 -4.61
C ARG A 28 -27.58 1.78 -3.10
N MET A 29 -27.11 2.93 -2.62
CA MET A 29 -27.23 3.34 -1.22
C MET A 29 -28.58 4.02 -1.03
N GLY A 30 -29.41 3.55 -0.08
CA GLY A 30 -30.68 4.21 0.23
C GLY A 30 -30.48 5.66 0.70
N TRP A 31 -31.42 6.55 0.39
CA TRP A 31 -31.38 7.96 0.81
C TRP A 31 -31.51 8.15 2.33
N ASP A 32 -32.12 7.17 2.99
CA ASP A 32 -32.27 7.04 4.43
C ASP A 32 -31.04 6.38 5.11
N ALA A 33 -30.14 5.81 4.31
CA ALA A 33 -28.92 5.19 4.78
C ALA A 33 -27.79 6.24 4.80
N GLY A 34 -27.22 6.54 5.97
CA GLY A 34 -26.03 7.38 6.11
C GLY A 34 -26.24 8.86 6.43
N GLY A 35 -27.47 9.31 6.70
CA GLY A 35 -27.73 10.68 7.14
C GLY A 35 -29.21 11.05 7.16
N LYS A 36 -29.50 12.34 7.35
CA LYS A 36 -30.86 12.92 7.26
C LYS A 36 -31.21 13.41 5.85
N ALA A 37 -30.27 13.28 4.89
CA ALA A 37 -30.35 13.87 3.56
C ALA A 37 -30.71 15.37 3.59
N ASP A 38 -30.14 16.10 4.56
CA ASP A 38 -30.33 17.54 4.74
C ASP A 38 -29.02 18.31 4.46
N GLN A 39 -29.06 19.65 4.55
CA GLN A 39 -27.88 20.47 4.28
C GLN A 39 -26.71 20.21 5.23
N HIS A 40 -26.96 19.65 6.42
CA HIS A 40 -25.94 19.35 7.42
C HIS A 40 -25.41 17.92 7.32
N ALA A 41 -26.19 17.02 6.73
CA ALA A 41 -25.84 15.63 6.46
C ALA A 41 -26.36 15.25 5.05
N PRO A 42 -25.71 15.77 3.99
CA PRO A 42 -26.13 15.48 2.63
C PRO A 42 -26.01 13.99 2.34
N TRP A 43 -26.93 13.47 1.52
CA TRP A 43 -26.89 12.07 1.13
C TRP A 43 -25.66 11.78 0.26
N ASP A 44 -24.84 10.86 0.74
CA ASP A 44 -23.69 10.34 0.01
C ASP A 44 -24.18 9.29 -0.99
N TRP A 45 -24.56 9.71 -2.19
CA TRP A 45 -25.19 8.85 -3.20
C TRP A 45 -24.17 8.20 -4.15
N PHE A 46 -22.98 8.78 -4.33
CA PHE A 46 -21.99 8.30 -5.32
C PHE A 46 -20.76 7.65 -4.68
N HIS A 47 -20.21 8.27 -3.63
CA HIS A 47 -19.03 7.83 -2.88
C HIS A 47 -17.83 7.38 -3.73
N ILE A 48 -17.04 8.34 -4.22
CA ILE A 48 -15.75 8.05 -4.88
C ILE A 48 -14.75 7.57 -3.83
N ASN A 49 -14.11 6.43 -4.07
CA ASN A 49 -13.05 5.95 -3.19
C ASN A 49 -11.73 5.63 -3.92
N SER A 50 -11.70 5.62 -5.25
CA SER A 50 -10.47 5.57 -6.03
C SER A 50 -10.61 6.26 -7.37
N VAL A 51 -9.55 6.94 -7.77
CA VAL A 51 -9.34 7.54 -9.10
C VAL A 51 -7.97 7.10 -9.59
N GLN A 52 -7.84 6.85 -10.89
CA GLN A 52 -6.58 6.57 -11.57
C GLN A 52 -6.58 7.24 -12.94
N LEU A 53 -5.50 7.95 -13.28
CA LEU A 53 -5.25 8.39 -14.65
C LEU A 53 -4.88 7.18 -15.53
N VAL A 54 -5.55 7.04 -16.66
CA VAL A 54 -5.44 5.94 -17.63
C VAL A 54 -5.32 6.55 -19.03
N GLY A 55 -4.09 6.70 -19.51
CA GLY A 55 -3.82 7.57 -20.66
C GLY A 55 -4.19 9.01 -20.29
N ASP A 56 -5.04 9.64 -21.10
CA ASP A 56 -5.58 10.98 -20.84
C ASP A 56 -6.95 10.95 -20.15
N ASN A 57 -7.41 9.78 -19.69
CA ASN A 57 -8.75 9.57 -19.13
C ASN A 57 -8.67 9.16 -17.65
N TYR A 58 -9.80 9.18 -16.93
CA TYR A 58 -9.82 8.82 -15.51
C TYR A 58 -10.71 7.61 -15.24
N LEU A 59 -10.12 6.55 -14.68
CA LEU A 59 -10.88 5.45 -14.09
C LEU A 59 -11.34 5.87 -12.69
N VAL A 60 -12.66 5.90 -12.48
CA VAL A 60 -13.29 6.31 -11.21
C VAL A 60 -14.13 5.16 -10.66
N ASN A 61 -13.92 4.84 -9.38
CA ASN A 61 -14.72 3.86 -8.66
C ASN A 61 -15.79 4.54 -7.80
N ALA A 62 -17.04 4.11 -7.96
CA ALA A 62 -18.18 4.61 -7.20
C ALA A 62 -18.74 3.50 -6.30
N ARG A 63 -18.47 3.63 -4.99
CA ARG A 63 -18.84 2.63 -3.98
C ARG A 63 -20.34 2.43 -3.91
N HIS A 64 -21.12 3.50 -4.07
CA HIS A 64 -22.58 3.45 -3.90
C HIS A 64 -23.32 3.17 -5.19
N HIS A 65 -22.65 3.18 -6.33
CA HIS A 65 -23.23 2.71 -7.60
C HIS A 65 -22.91 1.24 -7.87
N TRP A 66 -22.00 0.64 -7.10
CA TRP A 66 -21.42 -0.68 -7.37
C TRP A 66 -20.81 -0.74 -8.78
N ALA A 67 -20.21 0.36 -9.23
CA ALA A 67 -19.72 0.50 -10.59
C ALA A 67 -18.38 1.24 -10.66
N MET A 68 -17.71 1.06 -11.80
CA MET A 68 -16.57 1.85 -12.23
C MET A 68 -16.90 2.56 -13.53
N TYR A 69 -16.29 3.72 -13.73
CA TYR A 69 -16.50 4.59 -14.87
C TYR A 69 -15.16 4.96 -15.47
N LEU A 70 -15.04 4.97 -16.80
CA LEU A 70 -13.96 5.68 -17.47
C LEU A 70 -14.50 7.02 -17.96
N ILE A 71 -13.84 8.09 -17.54
CA ILE A 71 -14.23 9.47 -17.81
C ILE A 71 -13.23 10.05 -18.79
N ASP A 72 -13.72 10.66 -19.85
CA ASP A 72 -12.89 11.39 -20.81
C ASP A 72 -12.22 12.59 -20.11
N GLY A 73 -10.90 12.69 -20.20
CA GLY A 73 -10.19 13.76 -19.49
C GLY A 73 -10.18 15.11 -20.19
N LYS A 74 -10.84 15.25 -21.35
CA LYS A 74 -10.95 16.53 -22.05
C LYS A 74 -12.23 17.27 -21.71
N ASP A 75 -13.37 16.57 -21.72
CA ASP A 75 -14.68 17.19 -21.52
C ASP A 75 -15.49 16.56 -20.37
N GLY A 76 -15.01 15.47 -19.76
CA GLY A 76 -15.64 14.81 -18.64
C GLY A 76 -16.76 13.83 -18.99
N HIS A 77 -17.04 13.55 -20.27
CA HIS A 77 -18.09 12.58 -20.60
C HIS A 77 -17.71 11.16 -20.16
N ILE A 78 -18.72 10.38 -19.79
CA ILE A 78 -18.52 8.98 -19.42
C ILE A 78 -18.35 8.17 -20.72
N ILE A 79 -17.17 7.60 -20.89
CA ILE A 79 -16.83 6.74 -22.05
C ILE A 79 -17.50 5.37 -21.90
N TRP A 80 -17.46 4.81 -20.68
CA TRP A 80 -18.17 3.57 -20.35
C TRP A 80 -18.38 3.43 -18.84
N LYS A 81 -19.36 2.60 -18.47
CA LYS A 81 -19.70 2.12 -17.13
C LYS A 81 -19.55 0.60 -17.06
N PHE A 82 -18.77 0.13 -16.10
CA PHE A 82 -18.72 -1.29 -15.70
C PHE A 82 -19.48 -1.47 -14.38
N ASP A 83 -20.70 -1.99 -14.46
CA ASP A 83 -21.60 -2.25 -13.33
C ASP A 83 -21.37 -3.64 -12.73
N GLY A 84 -21.27 -3.74 -11.42
CA GLY A 84 -20.94 -5.00 -10.73
C GLY A 84 -22.05 -6.03 -10.64
N VAL A 85 -23.25 -5.71 -11.13
CA VAL A 85 -24.40 -6.63 -11.13
C VAL A 85 -24.76 -7.05 -12.56
N ASN A 86 -24.92 -6.10 -13.48
CA ASN A 86 -25.34 -6.39 -14.86
C ASN A 86 -24.23 -6.19 -15.91
N GLY A 87 -23.06 -5.69 -15.50
CA GLY A 87 -21.89 -5.46 -16.36
C GLY A 87 -21.94 -4.17 -17.19
N GLY A 88 -23.05 -3.42 -17.17
CA GLY A 88 -23.17 -2.12 -17.83
C GLY A 88 -22.92 -2.20 -19.34
N ASP A 89 -22.06 -1.32 -19.84
CA ASP A 89 -21.76 -1.21 -21.28
C ASP A 89 -20.98 -2.41 -21.84
N PHE A 90 -20.44 -3.27 -20.96
CA PHE A 90 -19.74 -4.48 -21.36
C PHE A 90 -20.66 -5.71 -21.42
N GLY A 91 -21.92 -5.60 -21.00
CA GLY A 91 -22.83 -6.76 -20.90
C GLY A 91 -22.47 -7.71 -19.76
N SER A 92 -23.13 -8.86 -19.70
CA SER A 92 -23.18 -9.74 -18.52
C SER A 92 -21.84 -9.98 -17.82
N ILE A 93 -21.82 -9.78 -16.51
CA ILE A 93 -20.67 -10.14 -15.67
C ILE A 93 -20.51 -11.67 -15.59
N PRO A 94 -19.27 -12.20 -15.49
CA PRO A 94 -19.07 -13.63 -15.26
C PRO A 94 -19.83 -14.15 -14.03
N SER A 95 -20.49 -15.29 -14.17
CA SER A 95 -21.30 -15.89 -13.11
C SER A 95 -20.54 -16.01 -11.79
N GLY A 96 -21.10 -15.48 -10.71
CA GLY A 96 -20.53 -15.53 -9.37
C GLY A 96 -19.41 -14.52 -9.12
N ALA A 97 -19.08 -13.68 -10.10
CA ALA A 97 -18.08 -12.62 -10.00
C ALA A 97 -18.72 -11.24 -9.75
N GLU A 98 -19.97 -11.20 -9.31
CA GLU A 98 -20.65 -9.95 -8.97
C GLU A 98 -19.89 -9.21 -7.86
N PHE A 99 -19.80 -7.88 -8.00
CA PHE A 99 -19.15 -7.04 -7.01
C PHE A 99 -20.05 -5.89 -6.58
N ARG A 100 -19.84 -5.46 -5.34
CA ARG A 100 -20.58 -4.37 -4.73
C ARG A 100 -19.80 -3.78 -3.57
N TRP A 101 -20.05 -2.50 -3.30
CA TRP A 101 -19.38 -1.72 -2.25
C TRP A 101 -17.85 -1.67 -2.37
N GLN A 102 -17.34 -1.93 -3.57
CA GLN A 102 -15.94 -2.18 -3.87
C GLN A 102 -15.05 -0.96 -3.64
N HIS A 103 -13.77 -1.21 -3.38
CA HIS A 103 -12.73 -0.21 -3.20
C HIS A 103 -11.52 -0.47 -4.09
N HIS A 104 -10.72 0.57 -4.28
CA HIS A 104 -9.38 0.48 -4.86
C HIS A 104 -9.37 -0.19 -6.24
N ALA A 105 -10.29 0.24 -7.12
CA ALA A 105 -10.23 -0.17 -8.51
C ALA A 105 -8.95 0.37 -9.16
N ARG A 106 -8.23 -0.50 -9.88
CA ARG A 106 -7.02 -0.14 -10.61
C ARG A 106 -7.01 -0.81 -11.99
N ALA A 107 -6.71 -0.02 -13.02
CA ALA A 107 -6.45 -0.49 -14.37
C ALA A 107 -4.97 -0.92 -14.52
N HIS A 108 -4.78 -1.99 -15.27
CA HIS A 108 -3.51 -2.64 -15.58
C HIS A 108 -3.51 -3.05 -17.05
N ASN A 109 -2.31 -3.19 -17.63
CA ASN A 109 -2.12 -3.73 -18.99
C ASN A 109 -3.05 -3.08 -20.02
N VAL A 110 -3.17 -1.75 -19.97
CA VAL A 110 -4.10 -0.98 -20.81
C VAL A 110 -3.60 -0.96 -22.24
N SER A 111 -4.45 -1.37 -23.17
CA SER A 111 -4.22 -1.27 -24.61
C SER A 111 -5.51 -0.87 -25.34
N GLU A 112 -5.42 -0.68 -26.65
CA GLU A 112 -6.59 -0.40 -27.49
C GLU A 112 -7.60 -1.55 -27.51
N GLN A 113 -7.16 -2.79 -27.24
CA GLN A 113 -7.99 -4.00 -27.28
C GLN A 113 -8.64 -4.32 -25.93
N GLY A 114 -8.14 -3.75 -24.84
CA GLY A 114 -8.68 -4.02 -23.51
C GLY A 114 -7.79 -3.56 -22.36
N MET A 115 -8.26 -3.84 -21.15
CA MET A 115 -7.50 -3.62 -19.92
C MET A 115 -7.85 -4.66 -18.87
N ALA A 116 -6.94 -4.92 -17.94
CA ALA A 116 -7.26 -5.64 -16.72
C ALA A 116 -7.65 -4.66 -15.61
N ILE A 117 -8.72 -4.95 -14.86
CA ILE A 117 -9.15 -4.15 -13.71
C ILE A 117 -9.14 -5.01 -12.45
N SER A 118 -8.34 -4.61 -11.47
CA SER A 118 -8.36 -5.19 -10.11
C SER A 118 -9.21 -4.36 -9.18
N LEU A 119 -9.99 -4.98 -8.29
CA LEU A 119 -10.78 -4.30 -7.27
C LEU A 119 -10.87 -5.13 -5.97
N PHE A 120 -10.96 -4.43 -4.84
CA PHE A 120 -11.26 -5.02 -3.55
C PHE A 120 -12.79 -5.09 -3.39
N ASN A 121 -13.36 -6.29 -3.50
CA ASN A 121 -14.81 -6.52 -3.46
C ASN A 121 -15.26 -6.75 -2.02
N ASN A 122 -15.71 -5.69 -1.35
CA ASN A 122 -16.21 -5.77 0.03
C ASN A 122 -17.42 -6.70 0.15
N LYS A 123 -18.26 -6.80 -0.89
CA LYS A 123 -19.53 -7.53 -0.95
C LYS A 123 -20.58 -7.13 0.10
N VAL A 124 -20.25 -6.37 1.13
CA VAL A 124 -21.18 -5.88 2.13
C VAL A 124 -20.80 -4.47 2.57
N ALA A 125 -21.76 -3.74 3.14
CA ALA A 125 -21.55 -2.42 3.73
C ALA A 125 -21.70 -2.46 5.25
N GLY A 126 -20.80 -1.79 5.98
CA GLY A 126 -20.90 -1.66 7.43
C GLY A 126 -20.81 -3.02 8.15
N GLU A 127 -21.74 -3.28 9.07
CA GLU A 127 -21.86 -4.57 9.77
C GLU A 127 -22.88 -5.54 9.11
N GLU A 128 -23.44 -5.19 7.95
CA GLU A 128 -24.41 -6.05 7.26
C GLU A 128 -23.80 -7.39 6.83
N ASN A 129 -24.52 -8.47 7.11
CA ASN A 129 -24.32 -9.83 6.57
C ASN A 129 -22.87 -10.31 6.44
N LYS A 130 -22.25 -10.69 7.56
CA LYS A 130 -20.95 -11.40 7.63
C LYS A 130 -20.99 -12.85 7.10
N HIS A 131 -21.87 -13.14 6.14
CA HIS A 131 -21.98 -14.45 5.49
C HIS A 131 -21.35 -14.48 4.10
N THR A 132 -21.02 -13.30 3.54
CA THR A 132 -20.40 -13.21 2.20
C THR A 132 -18.99 -12.66 2.31
N GLN A 133 -18.01 -13.53 2.06
CA GLN A 133 -16.59 -13.21 2.18
C GLN A 133 -16.19 -12.06 1.26
N THR A 134 -15.30 -11.21 1.75
CA THR A 134 -14.59 -10.19 0.95
C THR A 134 -13.60 -10.84 0.01
N GLU A 135 -13.56 -10.36 -1.24
CA GLU A 135 -12.76 -10.97 -2.32
C GLU A 135 -11.84 -9.93 -2.97
N GLY A 136 -10.69 -10.36 -3.47
CA GLY A 136 -9.94 -9.60 -4.48
C GLY A 136 -10.35 -10.09 -5.86
N LEU A 137 -10.89 -9.23 -6.72
CA LEU A 137 -11.30 -9.63 -8.07
C LEU A 137 -10.47 -8.90 -9.12
N MET A 138 -10.08 -9.61 -10.16
CA MET A 138 -9.52 -9.02 -11.37
C MET A 138 -10.30 -9.47 -12.59
N PHE A 139 -10.70 -8.52 -13.42
CA PHE A 139 -11.38 -8.76 -14.69
C PHE A 139 -10.51 -8.33 -15.85
N TYR A 140 -10.70 -8.95 -17.02
CA TYR A 140 -10.35 -8.36 -18.30
C TYR A 140 -11.59 -7.70 -18.89
N LEU A 141 -11.44 -6.44 -19.31
CA LEU A 141 -12.45 -5.69 -20.04
C LEU A 141 -12.00 -5.53 -21.50
N PRO A 142 -12.70 -6.11 -22.49
CA PRO A 142 -12.41 -5.88 -23.89
C PRO A 142 -12.83 -4.46 -24.30
N LEU A 143 -12.00 -3.79 -25.10
CA LEU A 143 -12.27 -2.47 -25.64
C LEU A 143 -12.39 -2.51 -27.17
N PRO A 144 -13.27 -1.66 -27.76
CA PRO A 144 -14.22 -0.79 -27.09
C PRO A 144 -15.33 -1.58 -26.36
N ALA A 145 -15.96 -0.96 -25.35
CA ALA A 145 -17.03 -1.59 -24.57
C ALA A 145 -18.16 -2.06 -25.51
N ASN A 146 -18.56 -3.33 -25.38
CA ASN A 146 -19.59 -3.93 -26.22
C ASN A 146 -20.25 -5.09 -25.47
N PRO A 147 -21.59 -5.09 -25.28
CA PRO A 147 -22.30 -6.18 -24.61
C PRO A 147 -22.14 -7.57 -25.25
N ALA A 148 -21.76 -7.64 -26.53
CA ALA A 148 -21.47 -8.89 -27.23
C ALA A 148 -20.10 -9.50 -26.86
N HIS A 149 -19.22 -8.73 -26.21
CA HIS A 149 -17.91 -9.16 -25.75
C HIS A 149 -17.82 -8.91 -24.23
N PRO A 150 -18.39 -9.81 -23.42
CA PRO A 150 -18.47 -9.59 -21.98
C PRO A 150 -17.10 -9.62 -21.29
N PRO A 151 -17.00 -9.01 -20.09
CA PRO A 151 -15.83 -9.14 -19.23
C PRO A 151 -15.49 -10.60 -18.93
N THR A 152 -14.23 -10.90 -18.69
CA THR A 152 -13.80 -12.22 -18.18
C THR A 152 -13.11 -12.08 -16.83
N LEU A 153 -13.32 -13.06 -15.93
CA LEU A 153 -12.66 -13.07 -14.64
C LEU A 153 -11.24 -13.64 -14.81
N LEU A 154 -10.23 -12.84 -14.47
CA LEU A 154 -8.82 -13.23 -14.50
C LEU A 154 -8.34 -13.82 -13.19
N ARG A 155 -8.79 -13.26 -12.05
CA ARG A 155 -8.40 -13.72 -10.71
C ARG A 155 -9.53 -13.51 -9.70
N ARG A 156 -9.61 -14.44 -8.74
CA ARG A 156 -10.40 -14.33 -7.51
C ARG A 156 -9.54 -14.71 -6.32
N LEU A 157 -9.21 -13.75 -5.47
CA LEU A 157 -8.50 -13.97 -4.22
C LEU A 157 -9.49 -14.19 -3.08
N THR A 158 -9.40 -15.36 -2.48
CA THR A 158 -10.20 -15.75 -1.31
C THR A 158 -9.37 -16.64 -0.41
N ASP A 159 -9.83 -16.83 0.81
CA ASP A 159 -9.38 -17.91 1.68
C ASP A 159 -10.63 -18.50 2.35
N PRO A 160 -11.19 -19.59 1.78
CA PRO A 160 -12.38 -20.21 2.33
C PRO A 160 -12.16 -20.83 3.72
N SER A 161 -10.91 -21.12 4.10
CA SER A 161 -10.60 -21.73 5.40
C SER A 161 -10.67 -20.71 6.54
N GLU A 162 -10.37 -19.45 6.24
CA GLU A 162 -10.47 -18.33 7.16
C GLU A 162 -11.08 -17.10 6.45
N PRO A 163 -12.42 -17.08 6.26
CA PRO A 163 -13.10 -16.01 5.54
C PRO A 163 -13.08 -14.70 6.33
N LEU A 164 -12.78 -13.60 5.64
CA LEU A 164 -12.76 -12.25 6.18
C LEU A 164 -13.88 -11.39 5.57
N PHE A 165 -14.42 -10.50 6.38
CA PHE A 165 -15.59 -9.67 6.06
C PHE A 165 -15.29 -8.20 6.37
N ALA A 166 -14.72 -7.50 5.39
CA ALA A 166 -14.43 -6.08 5.49
C ALA A 166 -15.54 -5.26 4.84
N GLY A 167 -16.42 -4.64 5.62
CA GLY A 167 -17.58 -3.90 5.11
C GLY A 167 -17.27 -2.51 4.55
N THR A 168 -16.05 -2.00 4.77
CA THR A 168 -15.60 -0.70 4.26
C THR A 168 -14.10 -0.71 4.00
N GLN A 169 -13.65 0.22 3.16
CA GLN A 169 -12.23 0.44 2.88
C GLN A 169 -11.58 -0.79 2.23
N GLY A 170 -10.25 -0.80 2.16
CA GLY A 170 -9.47 -1.92 1.66
C GLY A 170 -8.74 -1.62 0.36
N SER A 171 -7.73 -2.45 0.09
CA SER A 171 -6.89 -2.37 -1.10
C SER A 171 -6.61 -3.75 -1.64
N TYR A 172 -6.57 -3.85 -2.96
CA TYR A 172 -6.00 -4.97 -3.69
C TYR A 172 -4.88 -4.44 -4.60
N THR A 173 -3.67 -4.99 -4.45
CA THR A 173 -2.51 -4.80 -5.31
C THR A 173 -2.24 -6.09 -6.06
N ALA A 174 -2.41 -6.07 -7.38
CA ALA A 174 -2.36 -7.28 -8.19
C ALA A 174 -0.98 -7.65 -8.72
N ASN A 175 0.00 -6.73 -8.65
CA ASN A 175 1.30 -6.89 -9.30
C ASN A 175 2.43 -6.60 -8.30
N LEU A 176 2.69 -7.52 -7.37
CA LEU A 176 3.95 -7.46 -6.60
C LEU A 176 5.11 -7.93 -7.48
N GLY A 177 6.32 -7.40 -7.24
CA GLY A 177 7.52 -7.72 -8.05
C GLY A 177 7.93 -9.21 -8.04
N ASN A 178 7.45 -10.00 -7.08
CA ASN A 178 7.66 -11.45 -7.00
C ASN A 178 6.55 -12.27 -7.69
N GLY A 179 5.59 -11.62 -8.36
CA GLY A 179 4.42 -12.26 -8.98
C GLY A 179 3.26 -12.56 -8.01
N ASN A 180 3.42 -12.26 -6.72
CA ASN A 180 2.35 -12.38 -5.74
C ASN A 180 1.38 -11.21 -5.83
N GLN A 181 0.32 -11.32 -5.03
CA GLN A 181 -0.77 -10.37 -4.95
C GLN A 181 -1.04 -10.03 -3.48
N PHE A 182 -1.52 -8.82 -3.20
CA PHE A 182 -1.61 -8.33 -1.83
C PHE A 182 -2.97 -7.67 -1.56
N MET A 183 -3.57 -8.03 -0.43
CA MET A 183 -4.83 -7.46 0.03
C MET A 183 -4.67 -6.83 1.41
N GLY A 184 -5.08 -5.58 1.55
CA GLY A 184 -5.29 -4.92 2.84
C GLY A 184 -6.78 -4.89 3.16
N TYR A 185 -7.20 -5.48 4.29
CA TYR A 185 -8.62 -5.70 4.60
C TYR A 185 -9.34 -4.51 5.26
N GLY A 186 -8.90 -3.28 4.99
CA GLY A 186 -9.66 -2.07 5.29
C GLY A 186 -10.03 -1.94 6.77
N SER A 187 -11.33 -2.05 7.05
CA SER A 187 -11.90 -2.06 8.40
C SER A 187 -11.44 -3.20 9.31
N LEU A 188 -10.72 -4.19 8.77
CA LEU A 188 -10.04 -5.22 9.55
C LEU A 188 -8.53 -4.91 9.60
N PRO A 189 -7.88 -5.05 10.76
CA PRO A 189 -6.45 -4.79 10.91
C PRO A 189 -5.59 -5.94 10.38
N ILE A 190 -5.94 -6.44 9.18
CA ILE A 190 -5.36 -7.63 8.56
C ILE A 190 -4.87 -7.29 7.16
N ALA A 191 -3.71 -7.81 6.78
CA ALA A 191 -3.24 -7.84 5.41
C ALA A 191 -2.81 -9.26 5.03
N ARG A 192 -3.04 -9.66 3.79
CA ARG A 192 -2.69 -10.99 3.26
C ARG A 192 -1.96 -10.88 1.93
N GLU A 193 -0.98 -11.76 1.75
CA GLU A 193 -0.30 -11.96 0.47
C GLU A 193 -0.67 -13.32 -0.09
N TYR A 194 -1.08 -13.32 -1.35
CA TYR A 194 -1.49 -14.49 -2.11
C TYR A 194 -0.43 -14.79 -3.17
N GLY A 195 -0.10 -16.07 -3.34
CA GLY A 195 0.83 -16.52 -4.36
C GLY A 195 0.28 -16.35 -5.78
N PRO A 196 1.09 -16.67 -6.81
CA PRO A 196 0.70 -16.49 -8.21
C PRO A 196 -0.29 -17.57 -8.69
N ALA A 197 -0.64 -18.56 -7.86
CA ALA A 197 -1.52 -19.67 -8.25
C ALA A 197 -2.84 -19.16 -8.86
N SER A 198 -3.34 -19.88 -9.87
CA SER A 198 -4.52 -19.47 -10.66
C SER A 198 -5.81 -19.51 -9.86
N GLU A 199 -5.90 -20.36 -8.85
CA GLU A 199 -7.10 -20.51 -8.02
C GLU A 199 -7.30 -19.37 -7.01
N GLY A 200 -6.24 -18.59 -6.72
CA GLY A 200 -6.28 -17.44 -5.82
C GLY A 200 -6.61 -17.74 -4.35
N ASN A 201 -6.60 -19.01 -3.96
CA ASN A 201 -6.73 -19.56 -2.61
C ASN A 201 -5.36 -19.90 -1.97
N ASP A 202 -4.30 -19.24 -2.44
CA ASP A 202 -2.91 -19.55 -2.12
C ASP A 202 -2.33 -18.53 -1.13
N LEU A 203 -2.80 -18.56 0.12
CA LEU A 203 -2.32 -17.66 1.17
C LEU A 203 -0.87 -17.97 1.53
N ARG A 204 0.04 -17.00 1.32
CA ARG A 204 1.48 -17.14 1.61
C ARG A 204 1.92 -16.42 2.87
N TRP A 205 1.26 -15.33 3.19
CA TRP A 205 1.60 -14.50 4.34
C TRP A 205 0.40 -13.73 4.85
N GLN A 206 0.37 -13.51 6.16
CA GLN A 206 -0.61 -12.68 6.83
C GLN A 206 0.07 -11.85 7.91
N ALA A 207 -0.37 -10.60 8.07
CA ALA A 207 -0.15 -9.83 9.29
C ALA A 207 -1.46 -9.33 9.86
N GLN A 208 -1.53 -9.34 11.19
CA GLN A 208 -2.55 -8.65 11.95
C GLN A 208 -1.87 -7.63 12.87
N PHE A 209 -2.22 -6.35 12.71
CA PHE A 209 -1.54 -5.24 13.41
C PHE A 209 -2.38 -4.63 14.54
N GLY A 210 -3.40 -5.36 15.01
CA GLY A 210 -4.17 -4.99 16.18
C GLY A 210 -5.41 -5.87 16.37
N ALA A 211 -6.15 -5.63 17.44
CA ALA A 211 -7.42 -6.31 17.67
C ALA A 211 -8.48 -5.82 16.69
N VAL A 212 -9.34 -6.73 16.22
CA VAL A 212 -10.49 -6.35 15.39
C VAL A 212 -11.35 -5.33 16.16
N LYS A 213 -11.83 -4.30 15.47
CA LYS A 213 -12.54 -3.13 16.03
C LYS A 213 -11.70 -2.15 16.87
N SER A 214 -10.42 -2.40 17.15
CA SER A 214 -9.57 -1.43 17.86
C SER A 214 -8.78 -0.52 16.92
N VAL A 215 -8.40 -1.04 15.76
CA VAL A 215 -7.63 -0.31 14.74
C VAL A 215 -8.06 -0.77 13.34
N GLN A 216 -7.93 0.13 12.38
CA GLN A 216 -8.23 -0.10 10.97
C GLN A 216 -7.13 0.56 10.13
N SER A 217 -6.95 0.10 8.90
CA SER A 217 -6.16 0.83 7.91
C SER A 217 -6.98 1.02 6.65
N TYR A 218 -7.05 2.23 6.12
CA TYR A 218 -7.81 2.51 4.91
C TYR A 218 -7.32 1.66 3.73
N ARG A 219 -5.99 1.57 3.58
CA ARG A 219 -5.30 0.73 2.59
C ARG A 219 -4.00 0.21 3.19
N VAL A 220 -3.54 -0.91 2.66
CA VAL A 220 -2.19 -1.41 2.92
C VAL A 220 -1.48 -1.59 1.59
N PHE A 221 -0.22 -1.17 1.54
CA PHE A 221 0.65 -1.32 0.39
C PHE A 221 1.87 -2.14 0.80
N LYS A 222 2.34 -2.96 -0.13
CA LYS A 222 3.58 -3.71 0.00
C LYS A 222 4.42 -3.38 -1.21
N ASP A 223 5.60 -2.83 -0.97
CA ASP A 223 6.53 -2.42 -2.00
C ASP A 223 7.96 -2.58 -1.50
N THR A 224 8.92 -2.62 -2.41
CA THR A 224 10.34 -2.57 -2.07
C THR A 224 10.68 -1.14 -1.66
N TRP A 225 11.15 -0.99 -0.43
CA TRP A 225 11.53 0.32 0.11
C TRP A 225 13.04 0.45 0.16
N HIS A 226 13.55 1.43 -0.59
CA HIS A 226 14.93 1.87 -0.56
C HIS A 226 14.99 3.28 0.00
N ALA A 227 15.75 3.49 1.08
CA ALA A 227 15.91 4.81 1.67
C ALA A 227 17.28 5.03 2.31
N THR A 228 17.73 6.28 2.17
CA THR A 228 18.87 6.86 2.89
C THR A 228 18.35 8.14 3.56
N PRO A 229 18.29 8.21 4.90
CA PRO A 229 17.79 9.39 5.60
C PRO A 229 18.51 10.68 5.20
N ALA A 230 17.74 11.72 4.85
CA ALA A 230 18.30 13.00 4.45
C ALA A 230 18.76 13.84 5.66
N LEU A 231 17.96 13.85 6.74
CA LEU A 231 18.07 14.83 7.83
C LEU A 231 18.85 14.37 9.07
N TRP A 232 19.12 13.07 9.23
CA TRP A 232 19.84 12.56 10.40
C TRP A 232 20.84 11.47 10.03
N ASP A 233 21.88 11.38 10.83
CA ASP A 233 23.00 10.47 10.67
C ASP A 233 22.79 9.15 11.43
N PRO A 234 23.61 8.11 11.15
CA PRO A 234 23.70 6.95 12.04
C PRO A 234 23.97 7.36 13.48
N ASN A 235 23.34 6.67 14.43
CA ASN A 235 23.58 6.88 15.85
C ASN A 235 24.43 5.72 16.39
N LEU A 236 25.53 6.08 17.05
CA LEU A 236 26.45 5.15 17.71
C LEU A 236 26.39 5.38 19.22
N ALA A 237 26.09 4.31 19.96
CA ALA A 237 26.25 4.24 21.40
C ALA A 237 27.40 3.30 21.75
N VAL A 238 28.15 3.64 22.80
CA VAL A 238 29.22 2.80 23.35
C VAL A 238 29.05 2.65 24.85
N GLU A 239 29.35 1.46 25.36
CA GLU A 239 29.38 1.16 26.79
C GLU A 239 30.63 0.34 27.13
N LYS A 240 31.17 0.55 28.34
CA LYS A 240 32.22 -0.35 28.85
C LYS A 240 31.62 -1.72 29.05
N ALA A 241 32.26 -2.75 28.51
CA ALA A 241 31.96 -4.11 28.90
C ALA A 241 32.22 -4.24 30.41
N ARG A 242 31.29 -4.88 31.14
CA ARG A 242 31.57 -5.24 32.53
C ARG A 242 32.74 -6.22 32.53
N SER A 243 33.85 -5.80 33.13
CA SER A 243 35.04 -6.65 33.26
C SER A 243 34.98 -7.45 34.56
N ASP A 244 35.27 -8.73 34.43
CA ASP A 244 35.69 -9.68 35.44
C ASP A 244 37.24 -9.81 35.51
N SER A 245 37.99 -8.95 34.79
CA SER A 245 39.48 -8.92 34.85
C SER A 245 40.16 -7.58 34.55
N TRP A 246 41.26 -7.34 35.27
CA TRP A 246 42.08 -6.14 35.39
C TRP A 246 42.87 -5.70 34.13
N SER A 247 42.28 -5.70 32.93
CA SER A 247 42.93 -5.08 31.76
C SER A 247 42.78 -3.55 31.81
N GLU A 248 43.89 -2.82 31.69
CA GLU A 248 43.95 -1.34 31.77
C GLU A 248 43.21 -0.63 30.62
N HIS A 249 42.89 -1.34 29.55
CA HIS A 249 42.09 -0.85 28.42
C HIS A 249 40.90 -1.78 28.19
N GLY A 250 39.86 -1.62 29.01
CA GLY A 250 38.69 -2.51 28.99
C GLY A 250 37.97 -2.56 27.65
N LYS A 251 37.35 -3.71 27.36
CA LYS A 251 36.48 -3.92 26.19
C LYS A 251 35.33 -2.91 26.14
N VAL A 252 34.93 -2.52 24.94
CA VAL A 252 33.81 -1.62 24.67
C VAL A 252 32.78 -2.33 23.80
N HIS A 253 31.52 -2.36 24.24
CA HIS A 253 30.41 -2.77 23.38
C HIS A 253 29.90 -1.54 22.62
N CYS A 254 29.75 -1.69 21.31
CA CYS A 254 29.28 -0.66 20.41
C CYS A 254 27.95 -1.09 19.79
N TYR A 255 27.02 -0.15 19.69
CA TYR A 255 25.70 -0.34 19.11
C TYR A 255 25.47 0.78 18.10
N VAL A 256 25.29 0.42 16.84
CA VAL A 256 24.96 1.38 15.78
C VAL A 256 23.63 1.03 15.13
N SER A 257 22.80 2.05 14.96
CA SER A 257 21.60 1.98 14.13
C SER A 257 21.46 3.24 13.29
N TRP A 258 20.80 3.12 12.14
CA TRP A 258 20.41 4.26 11.33
C TRP A 258 18.97 4.08 10.89
N ASN A 259 18.07 4.58 11.74
CA ASN A 259 16.64 4.43 11.51
C ASN A 259 16.24 5.05 10.16
N GLY A 260 15.54 4.30 9.32
CA GLY A 260 15.16 4.72 7.98
C GLY A 260 16.17 4.39 6.88
N ALA A 261 17.39 3.93 7.20
CA ALA A 261 18.36 3.49 6.20
C ALA A 261 18.16 2.00 5.87
N THR A 262 17.88 1.68 4.61
CA THR A 262 17.56 0.31 4.17
C THR A 262 18.73 -0.41 3.51
N GLU A 263 19.64 0.34 2.90
CA GLU A 263 20.68 -0.19 2.01
C GLU A 263 22.08 -0.27 2.64
N VAL A 264 22.19 -0.08 3.96
CA VAL A 264 23.49 -0.22 4.64
C VAL A 264 23.88 -1.70 4.67
N GLU A 265 25.05 -2.02 4.13
CA GLU A 265 25.60 -3.37 4.07
C GLU A 265 26.52 -3.62 5.27
N ASP A 266 27.38 -2.63 5.55
CA ASP A 266 28.45 -2.71 6.53
C ASP A 266 28.70 -1.36 7.21
N TRP A 267 29.45 -1.40 8.30
CA TRP A 267 29.94 -0.23 9.03
C TRP A 267 31.47 -0.23 9.03
N ALA A 268 32.11 0.74 8.37
CA ALA A 268 33.53 0.97 8.61
C ALA A 268 33.72 1.48 10.03
N VAL A 269 34.57 0.80 10.81
CA VAL A 269 34.77 1.12 12.22
C VAL A 269 36.07 1.90 12.38
N TYR A 270 35.98 3.07 13.00
CA TYR A 270 37.10 3.93 13.34
C TYR A 270 37.22 4.04 14.86
N ALA A 271 38.42 3.90 15.40
CA ALA A 271 38.63 3.94 16.85
C ALA A 271 39.96 4.61 17.24
N GLY A 272 40.02 5.10 18.47
CA GLY A 272 41.17 5.79 19.04
C GLY A 272 41.11 5.94 20.56
N GLN A 273 42.17 6.53 21.13
CA GLN A 273 42.23 6.86 22.56
C GLN A 273 41.52 8.17 22.91
N SER A 274 41.28 9.02 21.92
CA SER A 274 40.55 10.29 22.01
C SER A 274 39.53 10.40 20.88
N ASP A 275 38.67 11.41 20.95
CA ASP A 275 37.65 11.75 19.95
C ASP A 275 38.23 12.27 18.62
N THR A 276 39.55 12.45 18.55
CA THR A 276 40.32 12.95 17.42
C THR A 276 41.35 11.92 16.96
N GLY A 277 41.67 11.92 15.66
CA GLY A 277 42.67 11.02 15.10
C GLY A 277 42.25 9.54 15.01
N LEU A 278 40.93 9.26 15.05
CA LEU A 278 40.39 7.91 14.91
C LEU A 278 40.91 7.22 13.64
N GLN A 279 41.41 6.01 13.78
CA GLN A 279 41.93 5.21 12.68
C GLN A 279 40.94 4.11 12.32
N LYS A 280 40.87 3.73 11.04
CA LYS A 280 40.05 2.59 10.63
C LYS A 280 40.63 1.30 11.23
N VAL A 281 39.85 0.63 12.06
CA VAL A 281 40.27 -0.59 12.77
C VAL A 281 39.56 -1.84 12.28
N GLY A 282 38.49 -1.70 11.51
CA GLY A 282 37.76 -2.85 10.97
C GLY A 282 36.48 -2.50 10.24
N VAL A 283 35.66 -3.52 10.05
CA VAL A 283 34.33 -3.44 9.45
C VAL A 283 33.38 -4.32 10.26
N ALA A 284 32.19 -3.82 10.59
CA ALA A 284 31.12 -4.56 11.24
C ALA A 284 29.94 -4.75 10.27
N LYS A 285 29.52 -6.00 10.05
CA LYS A 285 28.43 -6.33 9.13
C LYS A 285 27.07 -5.94 9.71
N LYS A 286 26.21 -5.28 8.93
CA LYS A 286 24.84 -5.01 9.36
C LYS A 286 23.98 -6.27 9.23
N MET A 287 23.40 -6.72 10.35
CA MET A 287 22.60 -7.95 10.40
C MET A 287 21.11 -7.71 10.71
N GLY A 288 20.72 -6.48 11.03
CA GLY A 288 19.35 -6.13 11.43
C GLY A 288 19.14 -4.63 11.53
N PHE A 289 18.21 -4.20 12.38
CA PHE A 289 17.99 -2.77 12.69
C PHE A 289 19.20 -2.15 13.41
N GLU A 290 19.67 -2.82 14.46
CA GLU A 290 20.85 -2.41 15.24
C GLU A 290 21.98 -3.42 15.05
N THR A 291 23.20 -2.93 14.91
CA THR A 291 24.42 -3.73 14.80
C THR A 291 25.21 -3.60 16.08
N LYS A 292 25.46 -4.72 16.76
CA LYS A 292 26.33 -4.81 17.92
C LYS A 292 27.71 -5.34 17.51
N PHE A 293 28.77 -4.71 17.99
CA PHE A 293 30.15 -5.21 17.86
C PHE A 293 30.99 -4.83 19.07
N GLU A 294 32.17 -5.45 19.21
CA GLU A 294 33.08 -5.24 20.33
C GLU A 294 34.44 -4.76 19.85
N LEU A 295 35.04 -3.87 20.62
CA LEU A 295 36.42 -3.42 20.44
C LEU A 295 37.19 -3.56 21.75
N ASP A 296 38.48 -3.86 21.64
CA ASP A 296 39.40 -3.96 22.77
C ASP A 296 40.51 -2.91 22.61
N GLY A 297 40.90 -2.28 23.71
CA GLY A 297 41.99 -1.30 23.67
C GLY A 297 41.61 0.11 23.21
N TYR A 298 40.33 0.46 23.02
CA TYR A 298 39.92 1.79 22.51
C TYR A 298 38.93 2.50 23.44
N LYS A 299 38.95 3.84 23.43
CA LYS A 299 38.07 4.69 24.26
C LYS A 299 36.98 5.39 23.47
N CYS A 300 37.30 5.80 22.24
CA CYS A 300 36.40 6.54 21.36
C CYS A 300 36.24 5.80 20.05
N VAL A 301 35.01 5.78 19.54
CA VAL A 301 34.60 5.04 18.35
C VAL A 301 33.75 5.94 17.47
N GLN A 302 33.89 5.79 16.16
CA GLN A 302 32.97 6.32 15.15
C GLN A 302 32.76 5.23 14.10
N VAL A 303 31.58 5.20 13.50
CA VAL A 303 31.32 4.30 12.37
C VAL A 303 30.87 5.07 11.15
N GLU A 304 31.07 4.48 9.99
CA GLU A 304 30.63 5.03 8.71
C GLU A 304 29.86 3.98 7.95
N ALA A 305 28.62 4.30 7.56
CA ALA A 305 27.76 3.42 6.79
C ALA A 305 28.38 3.15 5.41
N ILE A 306 28.38 1.89 5.00
CA ILE A 306 28.79 1.44 3.68
C ILE A 306 27.56 0.98 2.91
N GLN A 307 27.42 1.48 1.68
CA GLN A 307 26.39 1.09 0.72
C GLN A 307 27.04 0.90 -0.65
N GLY A 308 26.86 -0.26 -1.30
CA GLY A 308 27.48 -0.57 -2.59
C GLY A 308 29.01 -0.49 -2.53
N GLY A 309 29.61 -0.92 -1.42
CA GLY A 309 31.06 -0.86 -1.18
C GLY A 309 31.64 0.55 -0.96
N LYS A 310 30.81 1.60 -0.88
CA LYS A 310 31.25 2.98 -0.65
C LYS A 310 30.79 3.49 0.70
N ALA A 311 31.65 4.25 1.38
CA ALA A 311 31.30 4.94 2.60
C ALA A 311 30.39 6.14 2.27
N ILE A 312 29.25 6.28 2.95
CA ILE A 312 28.22 7.27 2.60
C ILE A 312 27.92 8.28 3.71
N ARG A 313 28.04 7.90 4.99
CA ARG A 313 27.72 8.79 6.11
C ARG A 313 28.32 8.29 7.42
N LYS A 314 28.85 9.21 8.22
CA LYS A 314 29.45 8.92 9.53
C LYS A 314 28.43 9.07 10.65
N SER A 315 28.59 8.29 11.71
CA SER A 315 27.89 8.49 12.98
C SER A 315 28.49 9.65 13.79
N ASN A 316 27.87 9.96 14.92
CA ASN A 316 28.56 10.64 16.01
C ASN A 316 29.82 9.87 16.45
N VAL A 317 30.80 10.59 17.01
CA VAL A 317 31.86 9.97 17.81
C VAL A 317 31.27 9.68 19.19
N ALA A 318 31.52 8.48 19.71
CA ALA A 318 31.04 8.04 21.01
C ALA A 318 32.22 7.51 21.83
N CYS A 319 32.31 7.91 23.10
CA CYS A 319 33.40 7.54 24.00
C CYS A 319 32.88 7.00 25.33
N VAL A 320 33.70 6.18 26.01
CA VAL A 320 33.42 5.58 27.34
C VAL A 320 34.17 6.24 28.50
#